data_AF-A0A1Y0M5E8-F1
#
_entry.id   AF-A0A1Y0M5E8-F1
#
_cell.length_a   1.000
_cell.length_b   1.000
_cell.length_c   1.000
_cell.angle_alpha   90.00
_cell.angle_beta   90.00
_cell.angle_gamma   90.00
#
_symmetry.space_group_name_H-M   'P 1'
#
loop_
_entity.id
_entity.type
_entity.pdbx_description
1 polymer ?
#
loop_
_entity_poly.entity_id
_entity_poly.type
_entity_poly.pdbx_seq_one_letter_code
_entity_poly.pdbx_strand_id
1 'polypeptide(L)'
;MNKIIILDCENFDSILDSLSNIFNTDKSEILSYLNDVSLDEIWEKSIKERYAYEYLFEHFKQQFKINKSIIIKAYWFHNTRVLKGTDFIEGILPLEKAIIKIEEIIKKVIQNLDKSIKIDKLTHSTATIHKLNSDYDQGPWGFLIKEFAFEKANGIHNYLNVPELVEDILRFRYPKKYDLILNEYQKITTKCIVKFKSDRDFHPDTLAYVINYLYHKINNLEMNYQCNTNISNFRKTIPNINILEINYYQ
;
A
#
# COMPACT_ATOMS: atom_id res chain seq x y z
N MET A 1 -7.07 -26.20 17.25
CA MET A 1 -7.29 -25.26 16.12
C MET A 1 -6.35 -24.08 16.32
N ASN A 2 -5.59 -23.69 15.30
CA ASN A 2 -4.71 -22.53 15.39
C ASN A 2 -5.56 -21.26 15.54
N LYS A 3 -5.20 -20.38 16.48
CA LYS A 3 -5.89 -19.09 16.67
C LYS A 3 -5.53 -18.19 15.49
N ILE A 4 -6.54 -17.69 14.78
CA ILE A 4 -6.35 -16.70 13.71
C ILE A 4 -6.46 -15.31 14.33
N ILE A 5 -5.48 -14.45 14.06
CA ILE A 5 -5.49 -13.04 14.46
C ILE A 5 -5.30 -12.20 13.20
N ILE A 6 -6.10 -11.15 13.07
CA ILE A 6 -5.99 -10.21 11.96
C ILE A 6 -5.21 -8.99 12.43
N LEU A 7 -4.15 -8.66 11.71
CA LEU A 7 -3.42 -7.41 11.81
C LEU A 7 -4.19 -6.34 11.02
N ASP A 8 -4.75 -5.37 11.75
CA ASP A 8 -5.46 -4.22 11.19
C ASP A 8 -4.63 -2.95 11.36
N CYS A 9 -3.98 -2.52 10.28
CA CYS A 9 -3.13 -1.35 10.23
C CYS A 9 -3.86 -0.10 9.69
N GLU A 10 -5.15 0.02 9.96
CA GLU A 10 -5.97 1.18 9.59
C GLU A 10 -5.59 2.46 10.32
N ASN A 11 -5.34 2.39 11.62
CA ASN A 11 -4.96 3.53 12.45
C ASN A 11 -4.09 3.10 13.63
N PHE A 12 -3.56 4.07 14.36
CA PHE A 12 -2.68 3.84 15.50
C PHE A 12 -3.28 2.88 16.55
N ASP A 13 -4.54 3.08 16.92
CA ASP A 13 -5.20 2.26 17.94
C ASP A 13 -5.45 0.83 17.45
N SER A 14 -5.89 0.67 16.19
CA SER A 14 -6.14 -0.67 15.60
C SER A 14 -4.85 -1.48 15.47
N ILE A 15 -3.72 -0.81 15.22
CA ILE A 15 -2.39 -1.42 15.21
C ILE A 15 -2.02 -1.92 16.61
N LEU A 16 -2.20 -1.10 17.64
CA LEU A 16 -1.90 -1.49 19.01
C LEU A 16 -2.82 -2.64 19.49
N ASP A 17 -4.11 -2.60 19.17
CA ASP A 17 -5.02 -3.75 19.37
C ASP A 17 -4.51 -4.99 18.63
N SER A 18 -4.04 -4.76 17.41
CA SER A 18 -3.33 -5.69 16.53
C SER A 18 -2.29 -6.52 17.29
N LEU A 19 -1.28 -5.78 17.73
CA LEU A 19 -0.07 -6.28 18.35
C LEU A 19 -0.33 -6.82 19.75
N SER A 20 -1.17 -6.17 20.55
CA SER A 20 -1.58 -6.66 21.87
C SER A 20 -2.15 -8.08 21.79
N ASN A 21 -3.00 -8.35 20.78
CA ASN A 21 -3.53 -9.69 20.53
C ASN A 21 -2.48 -10.68 20.02
N ILE A 22 -1.61 -10.26 19.09
CA ILE A 22 -0.57 -11.11 18.48
C ILE A 22 0.48 -11.55 19.51
N PHE A 23 0.91 -10.61 20.36
CA PHE A 23 1.96 -10.81 21.36
C PHE A 23 1.42 -11.17 22.74
N ASN A 24 0.09 -11.14 22.93
CA ASN A 24 -0.57 -11.45 24.19
C ASN A 24 0.00 -10.61 25.36
N THR A 25 0.02 -9.30 25.17
CA THR A 25 0.59 -8.27 26.06
C THR A 25 -0.31 -7.03 26.04
N ASP A 26 -0.20 -6.15 27.02
CA ASP A 26 -1.01 -4.94 27.06
C ASP A 26 -0.48 -3.87 26.11
N LYS A 27 -1.39 -3.07 25.53
CA LYS A 27 -1.01 -1.92 24.67
C LYS A 27 -0.03 -0.98 25.36
N SER A 28 -0.23 -0.74 26.66
CA SER A 28 0.62 0.14 27.45
C SER A 28 2.04 -0.38 27.59
N GLU A 29 2.25 -1.70 27.62
CA GLU A 29 3.59 -2.29 27.67
C GLU A 29 4.32 -2.10 26.34
N ILE A 30 3.63 -2.31 25.22
CA ILE A 30 4.16 -2.04 23.86
C ILE A 30 4.54 -0.56 23.74
N LEU A 31 3.65 0.35 24.17
CA LEU A 31 3.90 1.78 24.13
C LEU A 31 5.08 2.18 25.01
N SER A 32 5.15 1.70 26.26
CA SER A 32 6.28 1.99 27.15
C SER A 32 7.58 1.54 26.51
N TYR A 33 7.64 0.29 26.02
CA TYR A 33 8.82 -0.22 25.35
C TYR A 33 9.27 0.67 24.18
N LEU A 34 8.35 1.08 23.31
CA LEU A 34 8.70 1.89 22.12
C LEU A 34 9.08 3.34 22.46
N ASN A 35 8.68 3.86 23.62
CA ASN A 35 9.14 5.15 24.14
C ASN A 35 10.53 5.05 24.78
N ASP A 36 10.80 3.93 25.47
CA ASP A 36 12.02 3.77 26.27
C ASP A 36 13.20 3.24 25.43
N VAL A 37 12.93 2.53 24.34
CA VAL A 37 13.96 1.92 23.51
C VAL A 37 14.67 2.95 22.62
N SER A 38 16.01 2.91 22.59
CA SER A 38 16.81 3.70 21.65
C SER A 38 17.24 2.86 20.46
N LEU A 39 16.73 3.20 19.27
CA LEU A 39 17.12 2.54 18.02
C LEU A 39 18.62 2.73 17.72
N ASP A 40 19.16 3.91 18.00
CA ASP A 40 20.58 4.22 17.78
C ASP A 40 21.47 3.34 18.65
N GLU A 41 21.12 3.15 19.93
CA GLU A 41 21.86 2.27 20.81
C GLU A 41 21.81 0.80 20.36
N ILE A 42 20.63 0.33 19.95
CA ILE A 42 20.45 -1.02 19.40
C ILE A 42 21.34 -1.17 18.16
N TRP A 43 21.32 -0.19 17.28
CA TRP A 43 22.07 -0.20 16.04
C TRP A 43 23.58 -0.17 16.27
N GLU A 44 24.06 0.67 17.19
CA GLU A 44 25.48 0.79 17.52
C GLU A 44 26.07 -0.50 18.12
N LYS A 45 25.29 -1.21 18.94
CA LYS A 45 25.68 -2.49 19.56
C LYS A 45 25.52 -3.68 18.61
N SER A 46 24.92 -3.47 17.43
CA SER A 46 24.69 -4.54 16.46
C SER A 46 25.90 -4.83 15.57
N ILE A 47 25.89 -5.97 14.90
CA ILE A 47 26.86 -6.32 13.86
C ILE A 47 26.63 -5.57 12.54
N LYS A 48 25.54 -4.82 12.42
CA LYS A 48 25.20 -3.95 11.26
C LYS A 48 25.09 -4.66 9.90
N GLU A 49 24.80 -5.96 9.91
CA GLU A 49 24.57 -6.77 8.70
C GLU A 49 23.15 -6.64 8.10
N ARG A 50 22.25 -5.94 8.79
CA ARG A 50 20.82 -5.79 8.47
C ARG A 50 20.41 -4.34 8.63
N TYR A 51 19.17 -3.98 8.35
CA TYR A 51 18.68 -2.62 8.63
C TYR A 51 18.37 -2.42 10.12
N ALA A 52 18.48 -1.18 10.62
CA ALA A 52 18.25 -0.85 12.03
C ALA A 52 16.87 -1.32 12.53
N TYR A 53 15.82 -1.16 11.72
CA TYR A 53 14.47 -1.59 12.10
C TYR A 53 14.32 -3.11 12.29
N GLU A 54 15.15 -3.92 11.63
CA GLU A 54 15.16 -5.37 11.84
C GLU A 54 15.73 -5.69 13.21
N TYR A 55 16.79 -4.99 13.64
CA TYR A 55 17.33 -5.13 15.00
C TYR A 55 16.35 -4.65 16.07
N LEU A 56 15.61 -3.55 15.80
CA LEU A 56 14.52 -3.11 16.67
C LEU A 56 13.49 -4.23 16.87
N PHE A 57 13.10 -4.90 15.79
CA PHE A 57 12.13 -5.98 15.84
C PHE A 57 12.68 -7.23 16.54
N GLU A 58 13.95 -7.58 16.34
CA GLU A 58 14.59 -8.67 17.09
C GLU A 58 14.63 -8.37 18.59
N HIS A 59 14.97 -7.15 18.99
CA HIS A 59 14.92 -6.73 20.38
C HIS A 59 13.49 -6.75 20.94
N PHE A 60 12.51 -6.31 20.14
CA PHE A 60 11.09 -6.38 20.48
C PHE A 60 10.65 -7.83 20.73
N LYS A 61 11.07 -8.79 19.89
CA LYS A 61 10.76 -10.22 20.04
C LYS A 61 11.40 -10.85 21.29
N GLN A 62 12.50 -10.30 21.81
CA GLN A 62 13.08 -10.75 23.08
C GLN A 62 12.20 -10.38 24.27
N GLN A 63 11.57 -9.20 24.23
CA GLN A 63 10.65 -8.71 25.25
C GLN A 63 9.26 -9.33 25.11
N PHE A 64 8.70 -9.34 23.91
CA PHE A 64 7.34 -9.79 23.61
C PHE A 64 7.36 -11.03 22.72
N LYS A 65 7.02 -12.19 23.28
CA LYS A 65 7.09 -13.47 22.56
C LYS A 65 5.83 -13.70 21.74
N ILE A 66 6.00 -14.02 20.46
CA ILE A 66 4.90 -14.47 19.60
C ILE A 66 4.64 -15.95 19.89
N ASN A 67 3.37 -16.31 20.12
CA ASN A 67 2.97 -17.71 20.19
C ASN A 67 3.01 -18.33 18.78
N LYS A 68 3.91 -19.30 18.57
CA LYS A 68 4.10 -19.98 17.28
C LYS A 68 2.86 -20.70 16.71
N SER A 69 1.83 -20.91 17.51
CA SER A 69 0.57 -21.55 17.07
C SER A 69 -0.45 -20.59 16.47
N ILE A 70 -0.20 -19.27 16.51
CA ILE A 70 -1.10 -18.30 15.89
C ILE A 70 -0.86 -18.22 14.39
N ILE A 71 -1.93 -18.02 13.63
CA ILE A 71 -1.87 -17.64 12.22
C ILE A 71 -2.22 -16.16 12.13
N ILE A 72 -1.31 -15.37 11.57
CA ILE A 72 -1.55 -13.95 11.35
C ILE A 72 -2.10 -13.77 9.94
N LYS A 73 -3.21 -13.04 9.81
CA LYS A 73 -3.71 -12.48 8.55
C LYS A 73 -3.56 -10.95 8.62
N ALA A 74 -3.70 -10.26 7.50
CA ALA A 74 -3.68 -8.81 7.49
C ALA A 74 -4.78 -8.23 6.60
N TYR A 75 -5.26 -7.06 6.99
CA TYR A 75 -5.95 -6.16 6.08
C TYR A 75 -4.94 -5.30 5.33
N TRP A 76 -5.31 -4.96 4.10
CA TRP A 76 -4.47 -4.22 3.17
C TRP A 76 -5.25 -3.07 2.55
N PHE A 77 -4.54 -2.04 2.13
CA PHE A 77 -5.10 -0.78 1.64
C PHE A 77 -4.65 -0.52 0.21
N HIS A 78 -5.58 -0.61 -0.75
CA HIS A 78 -5.33 -0.27 -2.14
C HIS A 78 -5.59 1.22 -2.38
N ASN A 79 -4.52 1.97 -2.59
CA ASN A 79 -4.54 3.42 -2.79
C ASN A 79 -4.66 3.70 -4.29
N THR A 80 -5.67 4.46 -4.72
CA THR A 80 -5.90 4.69 -6.15
C THR A 80 -6.80 5.91 -6.43
N ARG A 81 -7.13 6.13 -7.71
CA ARG A 81 -8.22 7.01 -8.16
C ARG A 81 -9.18 6.24 -9.04
N VAL A 82 -10.47 6.51 -8.86
CA VAL A 82 -11.56 5.86 -9.61
C VAL A 82 -12.58 6.89 -10.08
N LEU A 83 -13.42 6.53 -11.04
CA LEU A 83 -14.56 7.36 -11.40
C LEU A 83 -15.50 7.51 -10.19
N LYS A 84 -16.17 8.67 -10.08
CA LYS A 84 -17.17 8.89 -9.03
C LYS A 84 -18.26 7.81 -9.13
N GLY A 85 -18.54 7.14 -8.01
CA GLY A 85 -19.55 6.07 -7.93
C GLY A 85 -19.06 4.66 -8.27
N THR A 86 -17.76 4.43 -8.47
CA THR A 86 -17.22 3.07 -8.66
C THR A 86 -17.40 2.21 -7.40
N ASP A 87 -18.15 1.11 -7.50
CA ASP A 87 -18.51 0.21 -6.39
C ASP A 87 -17.59 -1.01 -6.21
N PHE A 88 -16.60 -1.16 -7.09
CA PHE A 88 -15.70 -2.31 -7.15
C PHE A 88 -16.43 -3.66 -7.23
N ILE A 89 -17.57 -3.76 -7.92
CA ILE A 89 -18.30 -5.03 -8.08
C ILE A 89 -17.45 -6.13 -8.75
N GLU A 90 -16.54 -5.74 -9.64
CA GLU A 90 -15.57 -6.63 -10.30
C GLU A 90 -14.33 -6.93 -9.43
N GLY A 91 -14.24 -6.33 -8.24
CA GLY A 91 -13.08 -6.41 -7.36
C GLY A 91 -11.94 -5.47 -7.73
N ILE A 92 -10.79 -5.66 -7.07
CA ILE A 92 -9.55 -4.95 -7.40
C ILE A 92 -8.80 -5.77 -8.44
N LEU A 93 -8.63 -5.21 -9.63
CA LEU A 93 -8.15 -5.93 -10.80
C LEU A 93 -6.62 -5.96 -10.89
N PRO A 94 -6.03 -7.06 -11.41
CA PRO A 94 -4.63 -7.08 -11.81
C PRO A 94 -4.39 -6.16 -13.01
N LEU A 95 -3.13 -5.78 -13.22
CA LEU A 95 -2.69 -4.82 -14.25
C LEU A 95 -3.28 -5.13 -15.63
N GLU A 96 -3.17 -6.39 -16.08
CA GLU A 96 -3.64 -6.84 -17.39
C GLU A 96 -5.14 -6.57 -17.66
N LYS A 97 -5.97 -6.50 -16.59
CA LYS A 97 -7.40 -6.17 -16.68
C LYS A 97 -7.68 -4.71 -16.38
N ALA A 98 -7.00 -4.15 -15.38
CA ALA A 98 -7.16 -2.76 -14.96
C ALA A 98 -6.80 -1.78 -16.08
N ILE A 99 -5.82 -2.13 -16.91
CA ILE A 99 -5.33 -1.26 -17.96
C ILE A 99 -6.40 -0.93 -19.01
N ILE A 100 -7.25 -1.89 -19.37
CA ILE A 100 -8.35 -1.71 -20.34
C ILE A 100 -9.30 -0.62 -19.84
N LYS A 101 -9.67 -0.67 -18.55
CA LYS A 101 -10.54 0.34 -17.93
C LYS A 101 -9.89 1.70 -17.82
N ILE A 102 -8.59 1.73 -17.48
CA ILE A 102 -7.84 2.98 -17.43
C ILE A 102 -7.76 3.65 -18.80
N GLU A 103 -7.58 2.89 -19.87
CA GLU A 103 -7.60 3.42 -21.23
C GLU A 103 -8.96 4.03 -21.61
N GLU A 104 -10.07 3.40 -21.21
CA GLU A 104 -11.40 3.95 -21.43
C GLU A 104 -11.60 5.29 -20.70
N ILE A 105 -11.09 5.41 -19.46
CA ILE A 105 -11.12 6.66 -18.70
C ILE A 105 -10.28 7.73 -19.41
N ILE A 106 -9.05 7.42 -19.81
CA ILE A 106 -8.16 8.36 -20.52
C ILE A 106 -8.77 8.78 -21.85
N LYS A 107 -9.38 7.86 -22.60
CA LYS A 107 -10.10 8.17 -23.84
C LYS A 107 -11.24 9.15 -23.60
N LYS A 108 -12.04 8.94 -22.55
CA LYS A 108 -13.13 9.86 -22.16
C LYS A 108 -12.59 11.23 -21.79
N VAL A 109 -11.49 11.30 -21.04
CA VAL A 109 -10.80 12.56 -20.71
C VAL A 109 -10.40 13.30 -21.99
N ILE A 110 -9.73 12.62 -22.92
CA ILE A 110 -9.28 13.19 -24.19
C ILE A 110 -10.45 13.72 -25.02
N GLN A 111 -11.53 12.94 -25.12
CA GLN A 111 -12.72 13.33 -25.89
C GLN A 111 -13.42 14.58 -25.32
N ASN A 112 -13.39 14.75 -23.98
CA ASN A 112 -13.93 15.92 -23.31
C ASN A 112 -13.03 17.15 -23.45
N LEU A 113 -11.71 16.95 -23.51
CA LEU A 113 -10.72 18.01 -23.66
C LEU A 113 -10.66 18.60 -25.06
N ASP A 114 -10.30 17.75 -26.02
CA ASP A 114 -9.91 18.16 -27.36
C ASP A 114 -9.97 16.94 -28.28
N LYS A 115 -11.01 16.92 -29.12
CA LYS A 115 -11.25 15.84 -30.08
C LYS A 115 -10.15 15.72 -31.15
N SER A 116 -9.25 16.71 -31.27
CA SER A 116 -8.10 16.66 -32.18
C SER A 116 -6.92 15.85 -31.63
N ILE A 117 -6.88 15.55 -30.33
CA ILE A 117 -5.87 14.66 -29.76
C ILE A 117 -6.07 13.25 -30.33
N LYS A 118 -5.08 12.76 -31.08
CA LYS A 118 -5.07 11.37 -31.54
C LYS A 118 -4.95 10.42 -30.36
N ILE A 119 -5.87 9.47 -30.27
CA ILE A 119 -5.80 8.38 -29.28
C ILE A 119 -4.81 7.36 -29.80
N ASP A 120 -3.65 7.26 -29.17
CA ASP A 120 -2.61 6.32 -29.56
C ASP A 120 -2.75 4.97 -28.83
N LYS A 121 -2.29 3.88 -29.46
CA LYS A 121 -2.39 2.51 -28.91
C LYS A 121 -1.37 2.26 -27.79
N LEU A 122 -1.70 1.27 -26.94
CA LEU A 122 -0.87 0.73 -25.85
C LEU A 122 0.58 0.44 -26.22
N THR A 123 0.79 -0.02 -27.46
CA THR A 123 2.09 -0.42 -27.99
C THR A 123 3.12 0.70 -28.07
N HIS A 124 2.75 1.95 -27.84
CA HIS A 124 3.65 3.10 -27.87
C HIS A 124 4.18 3.53 -26.49
N SER A 125 3.82 2.84 -25.41
CA SER A 125 4.44 3.06 -24.08
C SER A 125 5.35 1.88 -23.71
N THR A 126 6.67 2.08 -23.83
CA THR A 126 7.68 1.07 -23.49
C THR A 126 7.58 0.63 -22.02
N ALA A 127 7.43 1.57 -21.09
CA ALA A 127 7.25 1.26 -19.66
C ALA A 127 6.02 0.39 -19.41
N THR A 128 4.91 0.69 -20.07
CA THR A 128 3.68 -0.10 -19.93
C THR A 128 3.83 -1.51 -20.51
N ILE A 129 4.49 -1.64 -21.66
CA ILE A 129 4.80 -2.95 -22.26
C ILE A 129 5.68 -3.79 -21.32
N HIS A 130 6.71 -3.19 -20.72
CA HIS A 130 7.56 -3.88 -19.74
C HIS A 130 6.76 -4.38 -18.55
N LYS A 131 5.89 -3.54 -17.97
CA LYS A 131 5.04 -3.94 -16.84
C LYS A 131 4.08 -5.08 -17.21
N LEU A 132 3.47 -5.02 -18.39
CA LEU A 132 2.56 -6.08 -18.85
C LEU A 132 3.27 -7.44 -19.05
N ASN A 133 4.55 -7.42 -19.44
CA ASN A 133 5.37 -8.62 -19.60
C ASN A 133 6.04 -9.09 -18.30
N SER A 134 6.03 -8.27 -17.25
CA SER A 134 6.58 -8.60 -15.94
C SER A 134 5.60 -9.43 -15.12
N ASP A 135 6.09 -10.48 -14.46
CA ASP A 135 5.29 -11.24 -13.48
C ASP A 135 5.10 -10.51 -12.17
N TYR A 136 6.03 -9.62 -11.83
CA TYR A 136 6.07 -8.95 -10.54
C TYR A 136 5.10 -7.75 -10.51
N ASP A 137 4.98 -7.00 -11.60
CA ASP A 137 4.28 -5.71 -11.64
C ASP A 137 2.75 -5.81 -11.75
N GLN A 138 2.21 -7.02 -11.66
CA GLN A 138 0.83 -7.30 -12.06
C GLN A 138 -0.19 -7.02 -10.96
N GLY A 139 0.25 -6.94 -9.71
CA GLY A 139 -0.61 -6.69 -8.57
C GLY A 139 -1.84 -7.62 -8.54
N PRO A 140 -3.02 -7.09 -8.15
CA PRO A 140 -3.25 -5.80 -7.51
C PRO A 140 -2.40 -5.64 -6.25
N TRP A 141 -1.99 -4.41 -5.99
CA TRP A 141 -1.11 -4.04 -4.89
C TRP A 141 -1.89 -3.42 -3.73
N GLY A 142 -1.41 -3.63 -2.49
CA GLY A 142 -1.95 -2.98 -1.31
C GLY A 142 -0.87 -2.66 -0.30
N PHE A 143 -1.02 -1.54 0.41
CA PHE A 143 -0.17 -1.12 1.51
C PHE A 143 -0.64 -1.80 2.79
N LEU A 144 0.29 -2.11 3.68
CA LEU A 144 -0.07 -2.62 5.01
C LEU A 144 -0.66 -1.49 5.85
N ILE A 145 -0.03 -0.32 5.88
CA ILE A 145 -0.41 0.80 6.76
C ILE A 145 -1.23 1.83 5.97
N LYS A 146 -2.48 2.08 6.40
CA LYS A 146 -3.41 3.00 5.70
C LYS A 146 -2.87 4.42 5.64
N GLU A 147 -2.37 4.93 6.77
CA GLU A 147 -1.88 6.32 6.88
C GLU A 147 -0.72 6.60 5.91
N PHE A 148 0.04 5.57 5.54
CA PHE A 148 1.14 5.67 4.59
C PHE A 148 0.69 6.11 3.19
N ALA A 149 -0.61 6.05 2.88
CA ALA A 149 -1.19 6.63 1.66
C ALA A 149 -1.07 8.17 1.58
N PHE A 150 -0.89 8.84 2.72
CA PHE A 150 -0.81 10.30 2.84
C PHE A 150 0.63 10.80 3.07
N GLU A 151 1.54 9.89 3.38
CA GLU A 151 2.94 10.20 3.65
C GLU A 151 3.71 10.55 2.37
N LYS A 152 4.65 11.48 2.48
CA LYS A 152 5.58 11.82 1.39
C LYS A 152 6.93 11.14 1.60
N ALA A 153 6.89 9.83 1.89
CA ALA A 153 8.09 9.06 2.10
C ALA A 153 8.91 8.95 0.80
N ASN A 154 10.23 9.17 0.90
CA ASN A 154 11.12 9.08 -0.25
C ASN A 154 11.01 7.71 -0.95
N GLY A 155 10.86 7.74 -2.28
CA GLY A 155 10.76 6.53 -3.11
C GLY A 155 9.36 5.90 -3.17
N ILE A 156 8.34 6.51 -2.55
CA ILE A 156 6.96 6.01 -2.57
C ILE A 156 6.10 6.86 -3.50
N HIS A 157 5.41 6.20 -4.42
CA HIS A 157 4.53 6.85 -5.37
C HIS A 157 3.23 7.35 -4.71
N ASN A 158 2.80 8.58 -5.04
CA ASN A 158 1.55 9.12 -4.52
C ASN A 158 0.35 8.62 -5.35
N TYR A 159 -0.10 7.41 -5.05
CA TYR A 159 -1.22 6.76 -5.75
C TYR A 159 -2.57 7.48 -5.58
N LEU A 160 -2.73 8.28 -4.51
CA LEU A 160 -3.92 9.12 -4.34
C LEU A 160 -3.90 10.33 -5.28
N ASN A 161 -2.72 10.87 -5.60
CA ASN A 161 -2.60 11.93 -6.59
C ASN A 161 -2.85 11.41 -8.01
N VAL A 162 -2.18 10.33 -8.39
CA VAL A 162 -2.35 9.68 -9.70
C VAL A 162 -1.84 8.23 -9.59
N PRO A 163 -2.59 7.22 -10.06
CA PRO A 163 -2.05 5.88 -10.15
C PRO A 163 -0.84 5.83 -11.10
N GLU A 164 0.22 5.13 -10.73
CA GLU A 164 1.47 5.04 -11.50
C GLU A 164 1.24 4.62 -12.96
N LEU A 165 0.33 3.67 -13.21
CA LEU A 165 -0.03 3.26 -14.58
C LEU A 165 -0.61 4.41 -15.41
N VAL A 166 -1.41 5.28 -14.81
CA VAL A 166 -1.99 6.44 -15.51
C VAL A 166 -0.86 7.42 -15.84
N GLU A 167 0.01 7.70 -14.88
CA GLU A 167 1.18 8.57 -15.09
C GLU A 167 2.07 8.07 -16.22
N ASP A 168 2.42 6.78 -16.24
CA ASP A 168 3.19 6.17 -17.31
C ASP A 168 2.51 6.32 -18.68
N ILE A 169 1.22 5.99 -18.78
CA ILE A 169 0.49 6.13 -20.04
C ILE A 169 0.53 7.57 -20.53
N LEU A 170 0.29 8.54 -19.65
CA LEU A 170 0.26 9.95 -20.02
C LEU A 170 1.65 10.47 -20.39
N ARG A 171 2.70 10.15 -19.61
CA ARG A 171 4.07 10.60 -19.89
C ARG A 171 4.58 10.08 -21.22
N PHE A 172 4.32 8.82 -21.54
CA PHE A 172 4.88 8.20 -22.74
C PHE A 172 4.04 8.46 -24.00
N ARG A 173 2.70 8.50 -23.91
CA ARG A 173 1.86 8.75 -25.10
C ARG A 173 1.56 10.21 -25.37
N TYR A 174 1.48 11.03 -24.32
CA TYR A 174 1.04 12.41 -24.42
C TYR A 174 1.98 13.40 -23.71
N PRO A 175 3.32 13.32 -23.88
CA PRO A 175 4.28 14.11 -23.10
C PRO A 175 4.01 15.63 -23.18
N LYS A 176 3.62 16.14 -24.37
CA LYS A 176 3.32 17.57 -24.58
C LYS A 176 1.98 18.02 -23.99
N LYS A 177 1.09 17.09 -23.64
CA LYS A 177 -0.26 17.34 -23.10
C LYS A 177 -0.44 16.71 -21.72
N TYR A 178 0.66 16.27 -21.09
CA TYR A 178 0.64 15.49 -19.86
C TYR A 178 -0.16 16.20 -18.76
N ASP A 179 0.22 17.43 -18.42
CA ASP A 179 -0.44 18.19 -17.35
C ASP A 179 -1.91 18.47 -17.66
N LEU A 180 -2.23 18.77 -18.93
CA LEU A 180 -3.59 19.04 -19.36
C LEU A 180 -4.49 17.80 -19.18
N ILE A 181 -4.03 16.64 -19.63
CA ILE A 181 -4.80 15.39 -19.54
C ILE A 181 -4.87 14.90 -18.09
N LEU A 182 -3.78 15.01 -17.33
CA LEU A 182 -3.75 14.65 -15.92
C LEU A 182 -4.75 15.47 -15.10
N ASN A 183 -4.79 16.80 -15.32
CA ASN A 183 -5.72 17.68 -14.62
C ASN A 183 -7.17 17.29 -14.86
N GLU A 184 -7.56 16.97 -16.10
CA GLU A 184 -8.92 16.52 -16.39
C GLU A 184 -9.21 15.11 -15.87
N TYR A 185 -8.23 14.20 -15.92
CA TYR A 185 -8.34 12.91 -15.27
C TYR A 185 -8.64 13.06 -13.78
N GLN A 186 -7.92 13.96 -13.08
CA GLN A 186 -8.11 14.23 -11.67
C GLN A 186 -9.46 14.90 -11.36
N LYS A 187 -10.03 15.69 -12.27
CA LYS A 187 -11.37 16.30 -12.12
C LYS A 187 -12.50 15.28 -12.17
N ILE A 188 -12.39 14.28 -13.05
CA ILE A 188 -13.45 13.27 -13.23
C ILE A 188 -13.28 12.04 -12.32
N THR A 189 -12.11 11.88 -11.72
CA THR A 189 -11.81 10.82 -10.76
C THR A 189 -11.76 11.34 -9.33
N THR A 190 -12.00 10.45 -8.38
CA THR A 190 -11.89 10.72 -6.95
C THR A 190 -10.80 9.84 -6.35
N LYS A 191 -10.09 10.36 -5.35
CA LYS A 191 -9.13 9.58 -4.55
C LYS A 191 -9.89 8.49 -3.81
N CYS A 192 -9.30 7.31 -3.69
CA CYS A 192 -9.94 6.16 -3.08
C CYS A 192 -8.89 5.32 -2.33
N ILE A 193 -9.25 4.88 -1.12
CA ILE A 193 -8.56 3.80 -0.42
C ILE A 193 -9.56 2.66 -0.23
N VAL A 194 -9.19 1.47 -0.70
CA VAL A 194 -10.00 0.25 -0.54
C VAL A 194 -9.34 -0.64 0.50
N LYS A 195 -10.03 -0.91 1.60
CA LYS A 195 -9.61 -1.88 2.63
C LYS A 195 -10.06 -3.27 2.19
N PHE A 196 -9.14 -4.23 2.14
CA PHE A 196 -9.45 -5.60 1.73
C PHE A 196 -8.70 -6.65 2.55
N LYS A 197 -9.28 -7.85 2.61
CA LYS A 197 -8.63 -9.04 3.19
C LYS A 197 -7.90 -9.85 2.13
N SER A 198 -6.76 -10.44 2.49
CA SER A 198 -6.10 -11.46 1.68
C SER A 198 -6.20 -12.82 2.36
N ASP A 199 -6.36 -13.88 1.56
CA ASP A 199 -6.36 -15.25 2.06
C ASP A 199 -4.95 -15.75 2.41
N ARG A 200 -3.90 -14.95 2.17
CA ARG A 200 -2.52 -15.29 2.52
C ARG A 200 -2.22 -15.08 3.98
N ASP A 201 -1.40 -15.98 4.52
CA ASP A 201 -0.80 -15.81 5.84
C ASP A 201 0.19 -14.64 5.79
N PHE A 202 0.16 -13.84 6.83
CA PHE A 202 1.10 -12.76 7.06
C PHE A 202 2.32 -13.33 7.77
N HIS A 203 3.51 -13.14 7.19
CA HIS A 203 4.73 -13.65 7.78
C HIS A 203 5.08 -12.86 9.06
N PRO A 204 5.31 -13.51 10.21
CA PRO A 204 5.56 -12.81 11.47
C PRO A 204 6.74 -11.81 11.41
N ASP A 205 7.80 -12.12 10.67
CA ASP A 205 8.93 -11.17 10.54
C ASP A 205 8.57 -9.89 9.77
N THR A 206 7.47 -9.89 9.02
CA THR A 206 6.96 -8.67 8.38
C THR A 206 6.35 -7.69 9.39
N LEU A 207 6.11 -8.10 10.64
CA LEU A 207 5.74 -7.19 11.73
C LEU A 207 6.83 -6.14 12.01
N ALA A 208 8.08 -6.38 11.59
CA ALA A 208 9.16 -5.39 11.71
C ALA A 208 8.79 -4.03 11.11
N TYR A 209 8.06 -4.00 9.98
CA TYR A 209 7.58 -2.75 9.37
C TYR A 209 6.57 -2.01 10.23
N VAL A 210 5.68 -2.76 10.91
CA VAL A 210 4.65 -2.20 11.80
C VAL A 210 5.29 -1.63 13.06
N ILE A 211 6.23 -2.37 13.65
CA ILE A 211 6.99 -1.92 14.82
C ILE A 211 7.82 -0.67 14.47
N ASN A 212 8.45 -0.66 13.29
CA ASN A 212 9.20 0.50 12.82
C ASN A 212 8.30 1.73 12.63
N TYR A 213 7.13 1.56 12.02
CA TYR A 213 6.15 2.63 11.87
C TYR A 213 5.70 3.19 13.22
N LEU A 214 5.34 2.33 14.19
CA LEU A 214 4.94 2.80 15.52
C LEU A 214 6.09 3.55 16.21
N TYR A 215 7.32 3.03 16.13
CA TYR A 215 8.48 3.71 16.68
C TYR A 215 8.66 5.12 16.09
N HIS A 216 8.55 5.26 14.77
CA HIS A 216 8.62 6.57 14.11
C HIS A 216 7.47 7.48 14.55
N LYS A 217 6.25 6.95 14.65
CA LYS A 217 5.07 7.73 15.05
C LYS A 217 5.19 8.25 16.48
N ILE A 218 5.60 7.38 17.41
CA ILE A 218 5.73 7.69 18.84
C ILE A 218 6.85 8.71 19.07
N ASN A 219 7.98 8.54 18.38
CA ASN A 219 9.16 9.39 18.53
C ASN A 219 9.17 10.62 17.59
N ASN A 220 8.08 10.89 16.88
CA ASN A 220 7.94 11.99 15.92
C ASN A 220 9.06 12.04 14.86
N LEU A 221 9.45 10.87 14.34
CA LEU A 221 10.46 10.74 13.30
C LEU A 221 9.82 10.77 11.90
N GLU A 222 10.60 11.16 10.90
CA GLU A 222 10.16 11.18 9.51
C GLU A 222 9.93 9.75 8.98
N MET A 223 8.74 9.51 8.42
CA MET A 223 8.41 8.21 7.82
C MET A 223 9.25 7.94 6.57
N ASN A 224 9.73 6.71 6.44
CA ASN A 224 10.48 6.24 5.28
C ASN A 224 9.89 4.94 4.74
N TYR A 225 10.40 4.43 3.60
CA TYR A 225 9.89 3.23 2.95
C TYR A 225 9.92 1.96 3.82
N GLN A 226 10.69 1.94 4.91
CA GLN A 226 10.78 0.82 5.87
C GLN A 226 9.69 0.90 6.95
N CYS A 227 8.84 1.92 6.92
CA CYS A 227 7.66 2.04 7.79
C CYS A 227 6.40 1.43 7.15
N ASN A 228 6.51 0.78 5.99
CA ASN A 228 5.40 0.07 5.38
C ASN A 228 5.91 -1.07 4.51
N THR A 229 5.07 -2.09 4.30
CA THR A 229 5.30 -3.11 3.28
C THR A 229 4.07 -3.25 2.38
N ASN A 230 4.23 -3.99 1.29
CA ASN A 230 3.20 -4.16 0.27
C ASN A 230 2.87 -5.63 0.04
N ILE A 231 1.63 -5.87 -0.37
CA ILE A 231 1.17 -7.15 -0.91
C ILE A 231 0.97 -7.03 -2.41
N SER A 232 1.34 -8.06 -3.17
CA SER A 232 0.90 -8.26 -4.58
C SER A 232 0.04 -9.50 -4.65
N ASN A 233 -1.16 -9.43 -5.26
CA ASN A 233 -2.01 -10.61 -5.44
C ASN A 233 -1.67 -11.48 -6.66
N PHE A 234 -0.43 -11.38 -7.16
CA PHE A 234 0.14 -12.29 -8.17
C PHE A 234 -0.76 -12.50 -9.38
N ARG A 235 -1.15 -11.41 -10.06
CA ARG A 235 -2.06 -11.41 -11.23
C ARG A 235 -3.50 -11.81 -10.91
N LYS A 236 -3.88 -12.06 -9.65
CA LYS A 236 -5.25 -12.45 -9.29
C LYS A 236 -6.07 -11.28 -8.81
N THR A 237 -7.28 -11.12 -9.34
CA THR A 237 -8.27 -10.17 -8.82
C THR A 237 -8.50 -10.39 -7.31
N ILE A 238 -8.55 -9.31 -6.54
CA ILE A 238 -9.13 -9.35 -5.19
C ILE A 238 -10.64 -9.27 -5.37
N PRO A 239 -11.40 -10.33 -5.07
CA PRO A 239 -12.84 -10.34 -5.33
C PRO A 239 -13.58 -9.34 -4.44
N ASN A 240 -14.74 -8.86 -4.90
CA ASN A 240 -15.55 -7.90 -4.14
C ASN A 240 -15.90 -8.39 -2.72
N ILE A 241 -16.14 -9.70 -2.53
CA ILE A 241 -16.40 -10.29 -1.20
C ILE A 241 -15.23 -10.15 -0.21
N ASN A 242 -14.03 -9.83 -0.70
CA ASN A 242 -12.86 -9.54 0.11
C ASN A 242 -12.64 -8.05 0.35
N ILE A 243 -13.41 -7.18 -0.28
CA ILE A 243 -13.43 -5.74 0.00
C ILE A 243 -14.29 -5.53 1.24
N LEU A 244 -13.73 -4.83 2.22
CA LEU A 244 -14.36 -4.56 3.50
C LEU A 244 -14.92 -3.14 3.56
N GLU A 245 -14.20 -2.20 2.96
CA GLU A 245 -14.53 -0.79 3.00
C GLU A 245 -13.94 -0.06 1.79
N ILE A 246 -14.65 0.98 1.34
CA ILE A 246 -14.21 1.89 0.29
C ILE A 246 -14.34 3.31 0.83
N ASN A 247 -13.21 3.99 1.03
CA ASN A 247 -13.17 5.39 1.46
C ASN A 247 -12.82 6.28 0.27
N TYR A 248 -13.68 7.25 -0.05
CA TYR A 248 -13.39 8.28 -1.03
C TYR A 248 -12.91 9.56 -0.36
N TYR A 249 -11.90 10.20 -0.95
CA TYR A 249 -11.35 11.45 -0.45
C TYR A 249 -11.49 12.53 -1.53
N GLN A 250 -11.84 13.74 -1.10
CA GLN A 250 -11.91 14.92 -1.97
C GLN A 250 -10.51 15.50 -2.23
#